data_AF-A0A959GZ98-F1
#
_entry.id   AF-A0A959GZ98-F1
#
_cell.length_a   1.000
_cell.length_b   1.000
_cell.length_c   1.000
_cell.angle_alpha   90.00
_cell.angle_beta   90.00
_cell.angle_gamma   90.00
#
_symmetry.space_group_name_H-M   'P 1'
#
loop_
_entity.id
_entity.type
_entity.pdbx_description
1 polymer ?
#
loop_
_entity_poly.entity_id
_entity_poly.type
_entity_poly.pdbx_seq_one_letter_code
_entity_poly.pdbx_strand_id
1 'polypeptide(L)' 'MIATQFHVQGGLTKAEGGVELFQNSPNPFIEMTLLWFRLPSMASVVLRIFDAKGKEVNAKHGTFDPGENHVV' A
#
# COMPACT_ATOMS: atom_id res chain seq x y z
N MET A 1 -27.83 12.73 19.76
CA MET A 1 -26.80 13.79 19.73
C MET A 1 -25.48 13.16 19.30
N ILE A 2 -24.73 13.88 18.44
CA ILE A 2 -23.53 13.53 17.63
C ILE A 2 -22.32 12.97 18.42
N ALA A 3 -21.27 12.34 17.86
CA ALA A 3 -20.62 12.33 16.52
C ALA A 3 -19.91 10.94 16.33
N THR A 4 -19.51 10.43 15.16
CA THR A 4 -18.61 11.03 14.16
C THR A 4 -18.72 10.27 12.84
N GLN A 5 -18.96 11.03 11.77
CA GLN A 5 -18.87 10.56 10.39
C GLN A 5 -17.38 10.37 10.04
N PHE A 6 -16.96 9.14 9.71
CA PHE A 6 -15.63 8.92 9.13
C PHE A 6 -15.62 9.48 7.71
N HIS A 7 -15.16 10.72 7.59
CA HIS A 7 -14.87 11.34 6.32
C HIS A 7 -13.57 10.72 5.79
N VAL A 8 -13.68 9.66 5.00
CA VAL A 8 -12.57 9.27 4.12
C VAL A 8 -12.46 10.36 3.06
N GLN A 9 -11.58 11.33 3.29
CA GLN A 9 -10.96 12.05 2.18
C GLN A 9 -10.02 11.05 1.50
N GLY A 10 -10.61 10.10 0.78
CA GLY A 10 -9.93 9.20 -0.15
C GLY A 10 -9.49 9.98 -1.39
N GLY A 11 -8.77 11.06 -1.17
CA GLY A 11 -8.02 11.79 -2.17
C GLY A 11 -6.55 11.40 -2.05
N LEU A 12 -6.26 10.10 -2.06
CA LEU A 12 -4.96 9.69 -2.58
C LEU A 12 -5.06 10.03 -4.06
N THR A 13 -4.43 11.15 -4.41
CA THR A 13 -4.22 11.60 -5.78
C THR A 13 -3.96 10.37 -6.64
N LYS A 14 -4.95 10.00 -7.46
CA LYS A 14 -4.77 9.09 -8.57
C LYS A 14 -3.63 9.71 -9.37
N ALA A 15 -2.42 9.20 -9.18
CA ALA A 15 -1.27 9.67 -9.92
C ALA A 15 -1.53 9.14 -11.33
N GLU A 16 -2.17 9.96 -12.16
CA GLU A 16 -2.43 9.62 -13.56
C GLU A 16 -1.08 9.32 -14.21
N GLY A 17 -0.74 8.03 -14.35
CA GLY A 17 0.54 7.54 -14.87
C GLY A 17 1.65 7.26 -13.84
N GLY A 18 1.37 7.27 -12.53
CA GLY A 18 2.37 7.04 -11.48
C GLY A 18 2.32 5.64 -10.84
N VAL A 19 3.15 5.46 -9.81
CA VAL A 19 3.08 4.30 -8.92
C VAL A 19 1.91 4.50 -7.96
N GLU A 20 1.05 3.48 -7.83
CA GLU A 20 -0.11 3.50 -6.93
C GLU A 20 0.02 2.39 -5.90
N LEU A 21 -0.18 2.69 -4.60
CA LEU A 21 -0.21 1.70 -3.52
C LEU A 21 -1.65 1.60 -3.00
N PHE A 22 -2.19 0.39 -3.00
CA PHE A 22 -3.54 0.12 -2.50
C PHE A 22 -3.53 -0.21 -1.01
N GLN A 23 -4.70 -0.16 -0.37
CA GLN A 23 -4.86 -0.57 1.03
C GLN A 23 -4.46 -2.03 1.19
N ASN A 24 -3.66 -2.31 2.22
CA ASN A 24 -3.34 -3.67 2.59
C ASN A 24 -4.59 -4.41 3.07
N SER A 25 -4.68 -5.72 2.79
CA SER A 25 -5.81 -6.54 3.22
C SER A 25 -5.35 -7.84 3.85
N PRO A 26 -5.72 -8.13 5.12
CA PRO A 26 -6.48 -7.26 6.02
C PRO A 26 -5.66 -6.08 6.58
N ASN A 27 -6.37 -5.03 7.01
CA ASN A 27 -5.83 -3.94 7.82
C ASN A 27 -6.73 -3.79 9.07
N PRO A 28 -6.26 -4.06 10.30
CA PRO A 28 -4.87 -4.30 10.72
C PRO A 28 -4.23 -5.59 10.16
N PHE A 29 -2.90 -5.62 10.13
CA PHE A 29 -2.11 -6.78 9.70
C PHE A 29 -2.36 -7.98 10.65
N ILE A 30 -2.52 -9.16 10.07
CA ILE A 30 -2.58 -10.45 10.80
C ILE A 30 -1.44 -11.37 10.33
N GLU A 31 -1.57 -12.69 10.51
CA GLU A 31 -0.59 -13.70 10.09
C GLU A 31 -0.07 -13.51 8.65
N MET A 32 -0.97 -13.17 7.70
CA MET A 32 -0.64 -12.85 6.32
C MET A 32 -1.45 -11.64 5.87
N THR A 33 -0.84 -10.74 5.10
CA THR A 33 -1.50 -9.54 4.60
C THR A 33 -1.04 -9.26 3.18
N LEU A 34 -2.01 -9.02 2.31
CA LEU A 34 -1.78 -8.77 0.91
C LEU A 34 -1.49 -7.27 0.70
N LEU A 35 -0.32 -7.00 0.12
CA LEU A 35 0.11 -5.66 -0.28
C LEU A 35 -0.04 -5.54 -1.79
N TRP A 36 -0.92 -4.65 -2.23
CA TRP A 36 -1.24 -4.42 -3.63
C TRP A 36 -0.69 -3.10 -4.10
N PHE A 37 -0.09 -3.07 -5.29
CA PHE A 37 0.39 -1.85 -5.92
C PHE A 37 0.34 -1.96 -7.45
N ARG A 38 0.31 -0.81 -8.13
CA ARG A 38 0.37 -0.70 -9.59
C ARG A 38 1.61 0.07 -10.01
N LEU A 39 2.26 -0.42 -11.05
CA LEU A 39 3.40 0.23 -11.69
C LEU A 39 3.05 0.70 -13.10
N PRO A 40 3.51 1.89 -13.53
CA PRO A 40 3.35 2.35 -14.90
C PRO A 40 4.34 1.70 -15.87
N SER A 41 5.49 1.23 -15.37
CA SER A 41 6.56 0.57 -16.13
C SER A 41 7.32 -0.40 -15.24
N MET A 42 8.12 -1.28 -15.85
CA MET A 42 8.98 -2.20 -15.10
C MET A 42 9.93 -1.42 -14.19
N ALA A 43 10.00 -1.78 -12.91
CA ALA A 43 10.82 -1.07 -11.93
C ALA A 43 11.26 -1.98 -10.78
N SER A 44 12.39 -1.61 -10.15
CA SER A 44 12.78 -2.18 -8.85
C SER A 44 12.02 -1.48 -7.74
N VAL A 45 11.29 -2.25 -6.95
CA VAL A 45 10.40 -1.78 -5.88
C VAL A 45 10.96 -2.17 -4.52
N VAL A 46 10.85 -1.24 -3.57
CA VAL A 46 11.12 -1.47 -2.16
C VAL A 46 9.88 -1.14 -1.35
N LEU A 47 9.22 -2.17 -0.82
CA LEU A 47 8.08 -2.04 0.09
C LEU A 47 8.58 -2.11 1.53
N ARG A 48 8.45 -1.02 2.28
CA ARG A 48 8.79 -0.96 3.71
C ARG A 48 7.52 -0.90 4.52
N ILE A 49 7.41 -1.77 5.51
CA ILE A 49 6.27 -1.88 6.39
C ILE A 49 6.67 -1.32 7.75
N PHE A 50 5.89 -0.35 8.23
CA PHE A 50 6.11 0.31 9.51
C PHE A 50 4.94 0.02 10.45
N ASP A 51 5.23 -0.10 11.75
CA ASP A 51 4.19 -0.11 12.77
C ASP A 51 3.61 1.30 13.01
N ALA A 52 2.56 1.38 13.83
CA ALA A 52 1.93 2.65 14.18
C ALA A 52 2.85 3.63 14.95
N LYS A 53 4.03 3.17 15.41
CA LYS A 53 5.05 4.00 16.07
C LYS A 53 6.15 4.43 15.09
N GLY A 54 6.05 4.08 13.81
CA GLY A 54 7.03 4.40 12.78
C GLY A 54 8.26 3.48 12.78
N LYS A 55 8.23 2.36 13.51
CA LYS A 55 9.32 1.37 13.48
C LYS A 55 9.16 0.48 12.25
N GLU A 56 10.22 0.34 11.45
CA GLU A 56 10.24 -0.62 10.35
C GLU A 56 10.18 -2.05 10.91
N VAL A 57 9.16 -2.81 10.50
CA VAL A 57 8.94 -4.19 10.95
C VAL A 57 9.26 -5.21 9.87
N ASN A 58 9.25 -4.80 8.59
CA ASN A 58 9.55 -5.67 7.46
C ASN A 58 9.88 -4.84 6.22
N ALA A 59 10.64 -5.43 5.29
CA ALA A 59 10.90 -4.86 3.98
C ALA A 59 10.93 -5.94 2.89
N LYS A 60 10.32 -5.64 1.74
CA LYS A 60 10.29 -6.50 0.55
C LYS A 60 10.96 -5.77 -0.60
N HIS A 61 11.78 -6.50 -1.35
CA HIS A 61 12.54 -5.97 -2.47
C HIS A 61 12.33 -6.88 -3.67
N GLY A 62 12.16 -6.30 -4.85
CA GLY A 62 12.01 -7.07 -6.08
C GLY A 62 11.89 -6.19 -7.31
N THR A 63 12.04 -6.80 -8.48
CA THR A 63 11.72 -6.17 -9.76
C THR A 63 10.36 -6.68 -10.20
N PHE A 64 9.49 -5.75 -10.62
CA PHE A 64 8.13 -6.05 -10.99
C PHE A 64 7.82 -5.45 -12.35
N ASP A 65 6.95 -6.13 -13.09
CA ASP A 65 6.47 -5.72 -14.41
C ASP A 65 5.44 -4.59 -14.30
N PRO A 66 5.18 -3.86 -15.41
CA PRO A 66 4.10 -2.89 -15.46
C PRO A 66 2.74 -3.53 -15.13
N GLY A 67 1.84 -2.76 -14.54
CA GLY A 67 0.50 -3.22 -14.17
C GLY A 67 0.37 -3.53 -12.68
N GLU A 68 -0.62 -4.35 -12.34
CA GLU A 68 -0.96 -4.69 -10.96
C GLU A 68 -0.05 -5.81 -10.43
N ASN A 69 0.48 -5.59 -9.23
CA ASN A 69 1.41 -6.49 -8.56
C ASN A 69 0.99 -6.68 -7.11
N HIS A 70 1.32 -7.85 -6.54
CA HIS A 70 0.97 -8.19 -5.18
C HIS A 70 2.04 -8.98 -4.47
N VAL A 71 2.21 -8.70 -3.17
CA VAL A 71 3.13 -9.43 -2.29
C VAL A 71 2.47 -9.72 -0.94
N VAL A 72 2.97 -10.76 -0.26
CA VAL A 72 2.58 -11.16 1.10
C VAL A 72 3.80 -11.07 2.02
#